data_AF-A0A3B0B265-F1
#
_entry.id   AF-A0A3B0B265-F1
#
_cell.length_a   1.000
_cell.length_b   1.000
_cell.length_c   1.000
_cell.angle_alpha   90.00
_cell.angle_beta   90.00
_cell.angle_gamma   90.00
#
_symmetry.space_group_name_H-M   'P 1'
#
loop_
_entity.id
_entity.type
_entity.pdbx_description
1 polymer ?
#
loop_
_entity_poly.entity_id
_entity_poly.type
_entity_poly.pdbx_seq_one_letter_code
_entity_poly.pdbx_strand_id
1 'polypeptide(L)'
;MSIMIINDRNPRTSTRLLLALPIAALAFSLAACGGSSRPSEGEVAKGLVQFFESQGQADLLTEDASECLAEYLVDSELSNETLTYLANGEDKQKDEADKDLTTKIIQEHAQECTTAPE
;
A
#
# COMPACT_ATOMS: atom_id res chain seq x y z
N MET A 1 -53.68 62.08 -25.67
CA MET A 1 -53.23 62.03 -24.27
C MET A 1 -53.37 60.57 -23.84
N SER A 2 -52.29 59.80 -23.93
CA SER A 2 -52.32 58.34 -23.82
C SER A 2 -51.29 57.91 -22.79
N ILE A 3 -51.75 57.28 -21.71
CA ILE A 3 -50.86 56.70 -20.69
C ILE A 3 -50.97 55.18 -20.81
N MET A 4 -49.83 54.59 -21.17
CA MET A 4 -49.52 53.16 -21.16
C MET A 4 -49.35 52.70 -19.70
N ILE A 5 -50.01 51.62 -19.31
CA ILE A 5 -49.68 50.85 -18.11
C ILE A 5 -49.20 49.49 -18.59
N ILE A 6 -47.88 49.27 -18.51
CA ILE A 6 -47.22 48.00 -18.83
C ILE A 6 -47.22 47.18 -17.53
N ASN A 7 -47.83 46.00 -17.61
CA ASN A 7 -47.95 45.02 -16.54
C ASN A 7 -46.57 44.51 -16.10
N ASP A 8 -46.16 44.86 -14.88
CA ASP A 8 -44.85 44.57 -14.31
C ASP A 8 -44.72 43.07 -13.98
N ARG A 9 -43.69 42.42 -14.54
CA ARG A 9 -43.39 41.01 -14.35
C ARG A 9 -42.50 40.86 -13.11
N ASN A 10 -43.07 40.33 -12.03
CA ASN A 10 -42.32 39.92 -10.83
C ASN A 10 -41.19 38.92 -11.18
N PRO A 11 -39.90 39.26 -10.97
CA PRO A 11 -38.81 38.31 -11.17
C PRO A 11 -38.77 37.32 -10.01
N ARG A 12 -39.02 36.03 -10.32
CA ARG A 12 -38.77 34.90 -9.42
C ARG A 12 -37.33 34.99 -8.91
N THR A 13 -37.20 35.29 -7.64
CA THR A 13 -35.92 35.43 -6.95
C THR A 13 -35.26 34.05 -6.88
N SER A 14 -34.08 33.96 -7.46
CA SER A 14 -33.23 32.77 -7.53
C SER A 14 -32.73 32.40 -6.13
N THR A 15 -33.41 31.47 -5.47
CA THR A 15 -32.93 30.91 -4.20
C THR A 15 -31.98 29.75 -4.49
N ARG A 16 -30.70 30.07 -4.66
CA ARG A 16 -29.61 29.10 -4.55
C ARG A 16 -29.51 28.62 -3.09
N LEU A 17 -30.18 27.52 -2.77
CA LEU A 17 -29.83 26.73 -1.57
C LEU A 17 -28.71 25.75 -1.95
N LEU A 18 -27.46 26.21 -1.89
CA LEU A 18 -26.29 25.35 -1.82
C LEU A 18 -26.12 24.96 -0.34
N LEU A 19 -26.72 23.85 0.07
CA LEU A 19 -26.55 23.26 1.39
C LEU A 19 -26.75 21.75 1.32
N ALA A 20 -25.64 21.02 1.17
CA ALA A 20 -25.43 19.69 1.75
C ALA A 20 -23.99 19.25 1.44
N LEU A 21 -23.05 19.65 2.29
CA LEU A 21 -21.82 18.90 2.44
C LEU A 21 -22.17 17.54 3.07
N PRO A 22 -21.58 16.46 2.57
CA PRO A 22 -20.70 15.72 3.44
C PRO A 22 -19.30 15.87 2.88
N ILE A 23 -18.46 16.57 3.64
CA ILE A 23 -17.02 16.39 3.55
C ILE A 23 -16.83 14.92 3.95
N ALA A 24 -16.72 14.03 2.97
CA ALA A 24 -16.08 12.76 3.18
C ALA A 24 -14.59 13.04 3.40
N ALA A 25 -14.29 13.67 4.54
CA ALA A 25 -12.97 13.63 5.12
C ALA A 25 -12.82 12.18 5.55
N LEU A 26 -12.29 11.35 4.64
CA LEU A 26 -11.66 10.10 5.02
C LEU A 26 -10.56 10.50 6.01
N ALA A 27 -10.92 10.40 7.28
CA ALA A 27 -10.04 10.55 8.41
C ALA A 27 -9.00 9.43 8.33
N PHE A 28 -7.90 9.70 7.62
CA PHE A 28 -6.61 9.03 7.86
C PHE A 28 -6.04 9.55 9.19
N SER A 29 -6.82 9.41 10.26
CA SER A 29 -6.42 9.82 11.61
C SER A 29 -5.71 8.68 12.32
N LEU A 30 -4.78 7.98 11.66
CA LEU A 30 -3.96 6.90 12.24
C LEU A 30 -2.62 6.65 11.52
N ALA A 31 -1.98 7.66 10.92
CA ALA A 31 -0.51 7.62 10.85
C ALA A 31 0.05 8.09 12.19
N ALA A 32 -0.25 7.33 13.25
CA ALA A 32 0.34 7.52 14.56
C ALA A 32 1.80 7.06 14.48
N CYS A 33 2.71 8.00 14.79
CA CYS A 33 4.14 7.80 15.02
C CYS A 33 5.01 7.39 13.82
N GLY A 34 5.48 8.39 13.06
CA GLY A 34 6.91 8.73 12.97
C GLY A 34 7.98 7.65 12.70
N GLY A 35 7.61 6.49 12.16
CA GLY A 35 8.49 5.47 11.59
C GLY A 35 7.92 5.04 10.26
N SER A 36 8.75 4.51 9.35
CA SER A 36 8.26 3.89 8.12
C SER A 36 7.14 2.93 8.46
N SER A 37 5.95 3.15 7.90
CA SER A 37 4.83 2.23 8.04
C SER A 37 5.31 0.84 7.64
N ARG A 38 4.92 -0.19 8.40
CA ARG A 38 5.25 -1.57 8.05
C ARG A 38 4.68 -1.87 6.65
N PRO A 39 5.52 -2.27 5.67
CA PRO A 39 5.04 -2.63 4.35
C PRO A 39 4.05 -3.80 4.41
N SER A 40 3.13 -3.83 3.45
CA SER A 40 2.21 -4.95 3.26
C SER A 40 2.91 -6.15 2.64
N GLU A 41 2.31 -7.34 2.77
CA GLU A 41 2.79 -8.59 2.15
C GLU A 41 2.97 -8.43 0.64
N GLY A 42 1.99 -7.84 -0.06
CA GLY A 42 2.10 -7.60 -1.50
C GLY A 42 3.23 -6.64 -1.89
N GLU A 43 3.54 -5.65 -1.05
CA GLU A 43 4.70 -4.77 -1.28
C GLU A 43 6.02 -5.52 -1.11
N VAL A 44 6.13 -6.36 -0.08
CA VAL A 44 7.31 -7.20 0.17
C VAL A 44 7.48 -8.26 -0.93
N ALA A 45 6.41 -8.96 -1.33
CA ALA A 45 6.41 -9.95 -2.40
C ALA A 45 6.91 -9.36 -3.72
N LYS A 46 6.37 -8.19 -4.09
CA LYS A 46 6.80 -7.45 -5.28
C LYS A 46 8.28 -7.06 -5.21
N GLY A 47 8.76 -6.69 -4.02
CA GLY A 47 10.17 -6.39 -3.79
C GLY A 47 11.08 -7.61 -3.97
N LEU A 48 10.66 -8.78 -3.47
CA LEU A 48 11.36 -10.04 -3.69
C LEU A 48 11.46 -10.38 -5.18
N VAL A 49 10.35 -10.29 -5.93
CA VAL A 49 10.36 -10.51 -7.39
C VAL A 49 11.33 -9.56 -8.07
N GLN A 50 11.26 -8.26 -7.77
CA GLN A 50 12.19 -7.25 -8.33
C GLN A 50 13.65 -7.58 -8.04
N PHE A 51 13.97 -8.05 -6.83
CA PHE A 51 15.32 -8.44 -6.47
C PHE A 51 15.83 -9.59 -7.34
N PHE A 52 15.05 -10.66 -7.49
CA PHE A 52 15.44 -11.80 -8.34
C PHE A 52 15.52 -11.43 -9.82
N GLU A 53 14.59 -10.61 -10.32
CA GLU A 53 14.66 -10.07 -11.69
C GLU A 53 15.94 -9.26 -11.92
N SER A 54 16.33 -8.42 -10.96
CA SER A 54 17.54 -7.60 -11.05
C SER A 54 18.83 -8.44 -11.12
N GLN A 55 18.79 -9.66 -10.59
CA GLN A 55 19.88 -10.64 -10.66
C GLN A 55 19.83 -11.54 -11.89
N GLY A 56 18.85 -11.35 -12.79
CA GLY A 56 18.64 -12.21 -13.96
C GLY A 56 18.10 -13.59 -13.59
N GLN A 57 17.38 -13.70 -12.48
CA GLN A 57 16.87 -14.93 -11.89
C GLN A 57 15.34 -14.93 -11.74
N ALA A 58 14.63 -14.24 -12.63
CA ALA A 58 13.17 -14.13 -12.62
C ALA A 58 12.44 -15.49 -12.55
N ASP A 59 13.05 -16.54 -13.11
CA ASP A 59 12.45 -17.89 -13.14
C ASP A 59 12.60 -18.67 -11.81
N LEU A 60 13.38 -18.17 -10.84
CA LEU A 60 13.64 -18.87 -9.58
C LEU A 60 12.59 -18.62 -8.49
N LEU A 61 11.80 -17.56 -8.64
CA LEU A 61 10.80 -17.18 -7.66
C LEU A 61 9.46 -16.94 -8.38
N THR A 62 8.51 -17.85 -8.17
CA THR A 62 7.14 -17.68 -8.67
C THR A 62 6.40 -16.61 -7.86
N GLU A 63 5.34 -16.05 -8.43
CA GLU A 63 4.49 -15.07 -7.74
C GLU A 63 3.94 -15.67 -6.43
N ASP A 64 3.38 -16.89 -6.47
CA ASP A 64 2.88 -17.59 -5.28
C ASP A 64 3.96 -17.83 -4.22
N ALA A 65 5.18 -18.22 -4.64
CA ALA A 65 6.29 -18.41 -3.69
C ALA A 65 6.72 -17.09 -3.05
N SER A 66 6.67 -15.99 -3.82
CA SER A 66 6.99 -14.65 -3.32
C SER A 66 5.95 -14.14 -2.32
N GLU A 67 4.66 -14.39 -2.58
CA GLU A 67 3.56 -14.03 -1.66
C GLU A 67 3.64 -14.85 -0.37
N CYS A 68 3.86 -16.16 -0.48
CA CYS A 68 4.02 -17.04 0.67
C CYS A 68 5.19 -16.62 1.57
N LEU A 69 6.37 -16.33 0.98
CA LEU A 69 7.51 -15.86 1.77
C LEU A 69 7.25 -14.47 2.36
N ALA A 70 6.54 -13.59 1.64
CA ALA A 70 6.23 -12.25 2.12
C ALA A 70 5.29 -12.28 3.34
N GLU A 71 4.35 -13.21 3.41
CA GLU A 71 3.50 -13.45 4.60
C GLU A 71 4.37 -13.70 5.83
N TYR A 72 5.26 -14.69 5.77
CA TYR A 72 6.15 -15.01 6.89
C TYR A 72 7.09 -13.86 7.28
N LEU A 73 7.58 -13.10 6.30
CA LEU A 73 8.45 -11.95 6.56
C LEU A 73 7.69 -10.80 7.24
N VAL A 74 6.48 -10.48 6.77
CA VAL A 74 5.65 -9.40 7.33
C VAL A 74 5.10 -9.76 8.70
N ASP A 75 4.81 -11.04 8.98
CA ASP A 75 4.35 -11.49 10.29
C ASP A 75 5.47 -11.65 11.33
N SER A 76 6.74 -11.61 10.89
CA SER A 76 7.89 -11.77 11.78
C SER A 76 8.24 -10.54 12.63
N GLU A 77 9.23 -10.69 13.50
CA GLU A 77 9.79 -9.58 14.30
C GLU A 77 10.74 -8.66 13.52
N LEU A 78 10.90 -8.85 12.20
CA LEU A 78 11.74 -7.97 11.38
C LEU A 78 11.33 -6.50 11.52
N SER A 79 12.32 -5.61 11.54
CA SER A 79 12.05 -4.19 11.60
C SER A 79 11.35 -3.68 10.34
N ASN A 80 10.54 -2.63 10.49
CA ASN A 80 9.89 -1.98 9.34
C ASN A 80 10.92 -1.44 8.33
N GLU A 81 12.13 -1.07 8.77
CA GLU A 81 13.21 -0.61 7.90
C GLU A 81 13.71 -1.74 7.01
N THR A 82 13.97 -2.93 7.58
CA THR A 82 14.34 -4.12 6.80
C THR A 82 13.24 -4.53 5.83
N LEU A 83 11.98 -4.56 6.26
CA LEU A 83 10.87 -4.85 5.35
C LEU A 83 10.74 -3.81 4.23
N THR A 84 11.07 -2.54 4.51
CA THR A 84 11.09 -1.49 3.48
C THR A 84 12.18 -1.75 2.45
N TYR A 85 13.38 -2.17 2.87
CA TYR A 85 14.43 -2.58 1.94
C TYR A 85 13.98 -3.77 1.08
N LEU A 86 13.38 -4.78 1.69
CA LEU A 86 12.86 -5.94 0.97
C LEU A 86 11.79 -5.54 -0.05
N ALA A 87 10.82 -4.71 0.33
CA ALA A 87 9.77 -4.20 -0.56
C ALA A 87 10.31 -3.36 -1.73
N ASN A 88 11.45 -2.70 -1.53
CA ASN A 88 12.15 -1.95 -2.58
C ASN A 88 13.07 -2.84 -3.45
N GLY A 89 13.14 -4.15 -3.18
CA GLY A 89 14.02 -5.08 -3.87
C GLY A 89 15.51 -4.85 -3.57
N GLU A 90 15.83 -4.25 -2.43
CA GLU A 90 17.19 -3.99 -2.00
C GLU A 90 17.76 -5.17 -1.19
N ASP A 91 18.97 -5.61 -1.53
CA ASP A 91 19.74 -6.56 -0.72
C ASP A 91 20.39 -5.85 0.48
N LYS A 92 19.54 -5.45 1.42
CA LYS A 92 19.93 -4.77 2.66
C LYS A 92 19.01 -5.15 3.80
N GLN A 93 19.60 -5.18 4.99
CA GLN A 93 18.89 -5.27 6.26
C GLN A 93 19.45 -4.21 7.20
N LYS A 94 18.63 -3.77 8.15
CA LYS A 94 18.97 -2.73 9.11
C LYS A 94 20.22 -3.08 9.94
N ASP A 95 20.32 -4.33 10.37
CA ASP A 95 21.42 -4.85 11.19
C ASP A 95 21.57 -6.38 11.02
N GLU A 96 22.60 -6.97 11.64
CA GLU A 96 22.87 -8.41 11.52
C GLU A 96 21.76 -9.27 12.14
N ALA A 97 21.04 -8.80 13.17
CA ALA A 97 19.95 -9.57 13.76
C ALA A 97 18.77 -9.70 12.78
N ASP A 98 18.40 -8.61 12.12
CA ASP A 98 17.39 -8.63 11.07
C ASP A 98 17.83 -9.49 9.87
N LYS A 99 19.11 -9.47 9.51
CA LYS A 99 19.67 -10.32 8.45
C LYS A 99 19.63 -11.80 8.79
N ASP A 100 20.03 -12.17 10.00
CA ASP A 100 19.98 -13.54 10.50
C ASP A 100 18.53 -14.04 10.55
N LEU A 101 17.60 -13.21 11.03
CA LEU A 101 16.18 -13.54 11.07
C LEU A 101 15.58 -13.68 9.67
N THR A 102 15.87 -12.76 8.75
CA THR A 102 15.44 -12.85 7.35
C THR A 102 15.91 -14.16 6.71
N THR A 103 17.20 -14.48 6.89
CA THR A 103 17.80 -15.72 6.37
C THR A 103 17.12 -16.94 6.96
N LYS A 104 16.88 -16.94 8.28
CA LYS A 104 16.23 -18.04 8.98
C LYS A 104 14.80 -18.27 8.46
N ILE A 105 13.99 -17.21 8.36
CA ILE A 105 12.61 -17.29 7.85
C ILE A 105 12.59 -17.90 6.46
N ILE A 106 13.43 -17.38 5.55
CA ILE A 106 13.52 -17.91 4.19
C ILE A 106 13.93 -19.38 4.22
N GLN A 107 14.93 -19.78 5.01
CA GLN A 107 15.36 -21.18 5.07
C GLN A 107 14.30 -22.13 5.65
N GLU A 108 13.57 -21.69 6.68
CA GLU A 108 12.54 -22.50 7.33
C GLU A 108 11.31 -22.69 6.43
N HIS A 109 10.96 -21.69 5.61
CA HIS A 109 9.72 -21.69 4.82
C HIS A 109 9.92 -21.83 3.31
N ALA A 110 11.15 -21.72 2.77
CA ALA A 110 11.39 -21.81 1.33
C ALA A 110 10.89 -23.12 0.72
N GLN A 111 11.09 -24.26 1.39
CA GLN A 111 10.58 -25.54 0.87
C GLN A 111 9.06 -25.54 0.80
N GLU A 112 8.38 -25.05 1.84
CA GLU A 112 6.92 -24.95 1.86
C GLU A 112 6.40 -24.02 0.75
N CYS A 113 6.97 -22.81 0.65
CA CYS A 113 6.54 -21.81 -0.32
C CYS A 113 6.86 -22.15 -1.77
N THR A 114 7.84 -23.02 -2.04
CA THR A 114 8.18 -23.46 -3.41
C THR A 114 7.57 -24.79 -3.80
N THR A 115 6.98 -25.52 -2.85
CA THR A 115 6.35 -26.84 -3.09
C THR A 115 4.85 -26.86 -2.84
N ALA A 116 4.28 -25.76 -2.32
CA ALA A 116 2.85 -25.60 -2.20
C ALA A 116 2.20 -25.73 -3.60
N PRO A 117 1.25 -26.66 -3.79
CA PRO A 117 0.51 -26.78 -5.04
C PRO A 117 -0.49 -25.63 -5.16
N GLU A 118 -0.55 -25.03 -6.35
CA GLU A 118 -1.59 -24.11 -6.83
C GLU A 118 -3.02 -24.57 -6.48
#